data_AF-A0A6L3N7C5-F1
#
_entry.id   AF-A0A6L3N7C5-F1
#
_cell.length_a   1.000
_cell.length_b   1.000
_cell.length_c   1.000
_cell.angle_alpha   90.00
_cell.angle_beta   90.00
_cell.angle_gamma   90.00
#
_symmetry.space_group_name_H-M   'P 1'
#
loop_
_entity.id
_entity.type
_entity.pdbx_description
1 polymer ?
#
loop_
_entity_poly.entity_id
_entity_poly.type
_entity_poly.pdbx_seq_one_letter_code
_entity_poly.pdbx_strand_id
1 'polypeptide(L)'
;MTERSEAAPRTTHARSSAEYRALDAAHHIHPFSDMGALNRAGSRVIVKADGVYLWDSDGNKIIDGMAGLWCVNVGYGRKELAD
;
A
#
# COMPACT_ATOMS: atom_id res chain seq x y z
N MET A 1 -27.01 14.22 -31.64
CA MET A 1 -27.21 12.76 -31.56
C MET A 1 -25.84 12.15 -31.32
N THR A 2 -25.15 12.47 -30.20
CA THR A 2 -25.27 11.80 -28.87
C THR A 2 -25.46 10.29 -29.07
N GLU A 3 -24.53 9.44 -28.63
CA GLU A 3 -24.18 9.25 -27.22
C GLU A 3 -22.68 8.93 -27.02
N ARG A 4 -22.00 9.66 -26.13
CA ARG A 4 -20.76 9.19 -25.51
C ARG A 4 -21.19 8.23 -24.40
N SER A 5 -20.86 6.96 -24.54
CA SER A 5 -21.03 5.95 -23.50
C SER A 5 -20.25 6.37 -22.25
N GLU A 6 -20.99 6.74 -21.21
CA GLU A 6 -20.47 7.15 -19.92
C GLU A 6 -20.06 5.87 -19.17
N ALA A 7 -18.77 5.70 -18.92
CA ALA A 7 -18.25 4.54 -18.20
C ALA A 7 -18.86 4.49 -16.80
N ALA A 8 -19.56 3.39 -16.50
CA ALA A 8 -20.20 3.18 -15.21
C ALA A 8 -19.23 3.43 -14.04
N PRO A 9 -19.67 4.06 -12.94
CA PRO A 9 -18.82 4.32 -11.79
C PRO A 9 -18.28 2.99 -11.25
N ARG A 10 -16.96 2.79 -11.33
CA ARG A 10 -16.29 1.64 -10.72
C ARG A 10 -16.58 1.69 -9.22
N THR A 11 -17.43 0.78 -8.74
CA THR A 11 -17.61 0.58 -7.31
C THR A 11 -16.27 0.11 -6.74
N THR A 12 -15.51 1.03 -6.16
CA THR A 12 -14.29 0.71 -5.40
C THR A 12 -14.72 -0.07 -4.16
N HIS A 13 -14.77 -1.39 -4.27
CA HIS A 13 -14.86 -2.26 -3.11
C HIS A 13 -13.55 -2.08 -2.34
N ALA A 14 -13.63 -1.51 -1.13
CA ALA A 14 -12.50 -1.48 -0.23
C ALA A 14 -12.16 -2.94 0.11
N ARG A 15 -11.05 -3.46 -0.43
CA ARG A 15 -10.58 -4.81 -0.14
C ARG A 15 -10.09 -4.86 1.30
N SER A 16 -10.31 -5.98 1.97
CA SER A 16 -9.74 -6.28 3.27
C SER A 16 -8.23 -6.53 3.20
N SER A 17 -7.53 -6.44 4.34
CA SER A 17 -6.11 -6.80 4.45
C SER A 17 -5.82 -8.21 3.93
N ALA A 18 -6.71 -9.16 4.21
CA ALA A 18 -6.58 -10.55 3.79
C ALA A 18 -6.68 -10.69 2.26
N GLU A 19 -7.60 -9.96 1.63
CA GLU A 19 -7.73 -9.95 0.17
C GLU A 19 -6.51 -9.32 -0.51
N TYR A 20 -5.96 -8.24 0.04
CA TYR A 20 -4.72 -7.66 -0.48
C TYR A 20 -3.54 -8.64 -0.39
N ARG A 21 -3.38 -9.33 0.74
CA ARG A 21 -2.34 -10.36 0.93
C ARG A 21 -2.49 -11.53 -0.02
N ALA A 22 -3.72 -11.99 -0.27
CA ALA A 22 -4.00 -13.08 -1.19
C ALA A 22 -3.64 -12.70 -2.64
N LEU A 23 -4.00 -11.48 -3.06
CA LEU A 23 -3.65 -10.96 -4.39
C LEU A 23 -2.14 -10.77 -4.55
N ASP A 24 -1.48 -10.23 -3.52
CA ASP A 24 -0.03 -10.04 -3.47
C ASP A 24 0.70 -11.39 -3.62
N ALA A 25 0.33 -12.39 -2.81
CA ALA A 25 0.92 -13.72 -2.88
C ALA A 25 0.71 -14.43 -4.23
N ALA A 26 -0.43 -14.18 -4.89
CA ALA A 26 -0.76 -14.79 -6.16
C ALA A 26 -0.06 -14.15 -7.36
N HIS A 27 0.30 -12.86 -7.27
CA HIS A 27 0.61 -12.07 -8.47
C HIS A 27 1.83 -11.13 -8.35
N HIS A 28 2.40 -10.93 -7.17
CA HIS A 28 3.48 -9.96 -6.97
C HIS A 28 4.76 -10.63 -6.48
N ILE A 29 5.88 -10.39 -7.18
CA ILE A 29 7.21 -10.86 -6.78
C ILE A 29 7.94 -9.73 -6.07
N HIS A 30 8.18 -9.91 -4.77
CA HIS A 30 8.83 -8.90 -3.93
C HIS A 30 10.34 -8.88 -4.11
N PRO A 31 10.98 -7.69 -4.09
CA PRO A 31 12.43 -7.58 -4.13
C PRO A 31 13.06 -8.16 -2.85
N PHE A 32 14.25 -8.74 -2.98
CA PHE A 32 15.07 -9.25 -1.87
C PHE A 32 14.33 -10.15 -0.86
N SER A 33 13.35 -10.92 -1.33
CA SER A 33 12.46 -11.72 -0.48
C SER A 33 12.43 -13.20 -0.89
N ASP A 34 12.30 -14.09 0.09
CA ASP A 34 11.89 -15.48 -0.17
C ASP A 34 10.38 -15.51 -0.40
N MET A 35 9.97 -15.72 -1.66
CA MET A 35 8.56 -15.71 -2.04
C MET A 35 7.74 -16.81 -1.38
N GLY A 36 8.32 -17.99 -1.17
CA GLY A 36 7.60 -19.11 -0.55
C GLY A 36 7.28 -18.82 0.91
N ALA A 37 8.26 -18.31 1.67
CA ALA A 37 8.07 -17.91 3.05
C ALA A 37 7.13 -16.71 3.19
N LEU A 38 7.31 -15.68 2.36
CA LEU A 38 6.50 -14.46 2.38
C LEU A 38 5.02 -14.76 2.09
N ASN A 39 4.74 -15.55 1.05
CA ASN A 39 3.37 -15.89 0.67
C ASN A 39 2.61 -16.67 1.74
N ARG A 40 3.31 -17.50 2.54
CA ARG A 40 2.72 -18.24 3.66
C ARG A 40 2.45 -17.35 4.88
N ALA A 41 3.37 -16.44 5.19
CA ALA A 41 3.23 -15.52 6.31
C ALA A 41 2.21 -14.39 6.04
N GLY A 42 2.07 -14.00 4.77
CA GLY A 42 1.31 -12.83 4.35
C GLY A 42 2.15 -11.55 4.47
N SER A 43 2.14 -10.73 3.42
CA SER A 43 2.85 -9.46 3.42
C SER A 43 2.19 -8.44 4.35
N ARG A 44 3.01 -7.52 4.91
CA ARG A 44 2.50 -6.34 5.59
C ARG A 44 2.06 -5.32 4.54
N VAL A 45 0.83 -4.85 4.64
CA VAL A 45 0.26 -3.85 3.73
C VAL A 45 0.28 -2.50 4.43
N ILE A 46 1.06 -1.54 3.93
CA ILE A 46 1.11 -0.16 4.46
C ILE A 46 0.02 0.67 3.76
N VAL A 47 -0.82 1.35 4.54
CA VAL A 47 -2.01 2.07 4.02
C VAL A 47 -1.97 3.58 4.25
N LYS A 48 -1.14 4.05 5.19
CA LYS A 48 -0.98 5.47 5.49
C LYS A 48 0.42 5.76 6.03
N ALA A 49 0.90 6.99 5.81
CA ALA A 49 2.12 7.51 6.38
C ALA A 49 1.99 9.01 6.70
N ASP A 50 2.67 9.49 7.74
CA ASP A 50 2.66 10.89 8.21
C ASP A 50 3.86 11.16 9.13
N GLY A 51 4.66 12.18 8.80
CA GLY A 51 5.91 12.47 9.53
C GLY A 51 6.89 11.29 9.45
N VAL A 52 7.21 10.70 10.60
CA VAL A 52 8.09 9.51 10.72
C VAL A 52 7.32 8.20 10.96
N TYR A 53 5.99 8.23 10.82
CA TYR A 53 5.14 7.09 11.15
C TYR A 53 4.49 6.47 9.92
N LEU A 54 4.34 5.14 9.99
CA LEU A 54 3.57 4.32 9.06
C LEU A 54 2.40 3.67 9.79
N TRP A 55 1.31 3.42 9.06
CA TRP A 55 0.19 2.61 9.50
C TRP A 55 -0.03 1.45 8.53
N ASP A 56 -0.09 0.24 9.07
CA ASP A 56 -0.47 -0.93 8.29
C ASP A 56 -2.00 -1.13 8.25
N SER A 57 -2.44 -2.01 7.37
CA SER A 57 -3.85 -2.36 7.15
C SER A 57 -4.52 -2.99 8.37
N ASP A 58 -3.74 -3.45 9.35
CA ASP A 58 -4.24 -4.08 10.58
C ASP A 58 -4.32 -3.07 11.74
N GLY A 59 -4.00 -1.79 11.47
CA GLY A 59 -4.11 -0.68 12.41
C GLY A 59 -2.86 -0.39 13.24
N ASN A 60 -1.75 -1.09 12.99
CA ASN A 60 -0.52 -0.87 13.75
C ASN A 60 0.15 0.43 13.34
N LYS A 61 0.54 1.26 14.32
CA LYS A 61 1.36 2.46 14.11
C LYS A 61 2.84 2.12 14.35
N ILE A 62 3.68 2.41 13.37
CA ILE A 62 5.08 1.99 13.32
C ILE A 62 5.96 3.22 13.16
N ILE A 63 7.04 3.34 13.94
CA ILE A 63 8.10 4.32 13.68
C ILE A 63 8.97 3.79 12.54
N ASP A 64 9.11 4.57 11.48
CA ASP A 64 10.04 4.27 10.40
C ASP A 64 11.40 4.91 10.67
N GLY A 65 12.30 4.13 11.26
CA GLY A 65 13.69 4.54 11.52
C GLY A 65 14.59 4.53 10.28
N MET A 66 14.10 4.04 9.14
CA MET A 66 14.87 3.88 7.91
C MET A 66 14.52 4.94 6.86
N ALA A 67 13.42 5.69 7.07
CA ALA A 67 12.85 6.61 6.11
C ALA A 67 12.57 5.91 4.76
N GLY A 68 11.79 4.84 4.81
CA GLY A 68 11.46 3.93 3.73
C GLY A 68 12.63 3.01 3.41
N LEU A 69 13.29 3.29 2.29
CA LEU A 69 14.58 2.70 1.96
C LEU A 69 15.59 3.84 1.78
N TRP A 70 15.87 4.57 2.86
CA TRP A 70 16.85 5.66 2.91
C TRP A 70 16.51 6.86 2.02
N CYS A 71 15.23 7.09 1.74
CA CYS A 71 14.82 8.06 0.72
C CYS A 71 13.81 9.11 1.19
N VAL A 72 13.10 8.89 2.30
CA VAL A 72 12.03 9.80 2.76
C VAL A 72 12.57 10.81 3.79
N ASN A 73 13.60 11.57 3.40
CA ASN A 73 14.37 12.42 4.32
C ASN A 73 13.57 13.60 4.91
N VAL A 74 12.58 14.11 4.16
CA VAL A 74 11.72 15.22 4.60
C VAL A 74 10.45 14.74 5.31
N GLY A 75 10.35 13.43 5.59
CA GLY A 75 9.20 12.79 6.19
C GLY A 75 8.04 12.55 5.22
N TYR A 76 7.11 11.71 5.65
CA TYR A 76 5.90 11.36 4.92
C TYR A 76 4.82 12.46 5.04
N GLY A 77 3.93 12.53 4.06
CA GLY A 77 2.71 13.35 4.14
C GLY A 77 2.90 14.85 3.89
N ARG A 78 4.01 15.27 3.26
CA ARG A 78 4.23 16.66 2.85
C ARG A 78 3.25 17.07 1.74
N LYS A 79 2.19 17.80 2.12
CA LYS A 79 1.18 18.30 1.17
C LYS A 79 1.80 19.22 0.13
N GLU A 80 2.81 19.99 0.53
CA GLU A 80 3.53 20.92 -0.35
C GLU A 80 4.31 20.22 -1.47
N LEU A 81 4.51 18.89 -1.39
CA LEU A 81 5.12 18.08 -2.45
C LEU A 81 4.08 17.36 -3.34
N ALA A 82 2.82 17.32 -2.91
CA ALA A 82 1.74 16.65 -3.62
C ALA A 82 0.88 17.62 -4.45
N ASP A 83 0.78 18.87 -4.01
CA ASP A 83 0.14 19.99 -4.71
C ASP A 83 1.05 20.56 -5.82
#